data_AF-A0A7R9IF39-F1
#
_entry.id   AF-A0A7R9IF39-F1
#
_cell.length_a   1.000
_cell.length_b   1.000
_cell.length_c   1.000
_cell.angle_alpha   90.00
_cell.angle_beta   90.00
_cell.angle_gamma   90.00
#
_symmetry.space_group_name_H-M   'P 1'
#
loop_
_entity.id
_entity.type
_entity.pdbx_description
1 polymer ?
#
loop_
_entity_poly.entity_id
_entity_poly.type
_entity_poly.pdbx_seq_one_letter_code
_entity_poly.pdbx_strand_id
1 'polypeptide(L)'
;MPMWEGEEDFGEGKGPTPKQRLLHWIQSRVPDLPITNFTADWNDGRAVGALVDAVAPGLCPDWQDWNPTDSLQNASEAMGLADDWLNVRQLIRPEELVSPNMDEQSMMTYLSQYPNAKLKQGAPLRPRTNPNSKRDQQPGKSIVEYVAVLREMANCCNFGTFTNRMLRDSLVQGVEDGTVQREMLSKNEHCLTKAGGVRVGLHRIMTHSGKAHAVED
;
A
#
# COMPACT_ATOMS: atom_id res chain seq x y z
N MET A 1 -11.40 30.58 13.88
CA MET A 1 -10.81 29.54 13.00
C MET A 1 -9.42 29.21 13.53
N PRO A 2 -8.89 27.99 13.37
CA PRO A 2 -7.52 27.68 13.77
C PRO A 2 -6.54 28.57 12.99
N MET A 3 -5.58 29.15 13.71
CA MET A 3 -4.46 29.91 13.15
C MET A 3 -3.34 28.92 12.82
N TRP A 4 -2.77 29.00 11.62
CA TRP A 4 -1.73 28.08 11.14
C TRP A 4 -0.39 28.80 11.12
N GLU A 5 0.72 28.09 11.37
CA GLU A 5 2.06 28.68 11.26
C GLU A 5 2.37 29.06 9.80
N GLY A 6 2.74 30.33 9.57
CA GLY A 6 3.07 30.88 8.24
C GLY A 6 2.20 32.05 7.75
N GLU A 7 1.38 32.66 8.63
CA GLU A 7 0.61 33.86 8.27
C GLU A 7 1.53 35.06 7.98
N GLU A 8 1.76 35.34 6.70
CA GLU A 8 2.05 36.70 6.25
C GLU A 8 0.79 37.55 6.46
N ASP A 9 0.95 38.74 7.06
CA ASP A 9 -0.12 39.68 7.37
C ASP A 9 -0.74 40.25 6.08
N PHE A 10 -1.66 39.51 5.48
CA PHE A 10 -2.48 39.99 4.37
C PHE A 10 -3.66 40.76 4.95
N GLY A 11 -3.54 42.09 4.97
CA GLY A 11 -4.54 43.02 5.51
C GLY A 11 -5.99 42.72 5.12
N GLU A 12 -6.92 43.19 5.96
CA GLU A 12 -8.35 42.87 5.97
C GLU A 12 -8.96 42.66 4.57
N GLY A 13 -9.30 41.40 4.26
CA GLY A 13 -10.07 41.03 3.07
C GLY A 13 -9.28 40.59 1.84
N LYS A 14 -7.94 40.58 1.87
CA LYS A 14 -7.10 40.15 0.72
C LYS A 14 -6.32 38.85 0.93
N GLY A 15 -6.56 38.13 2.03
CA GLY A 15 -5.96 36.82 2.27
C GLY A 15 -6.58 35.71 1.42
N PRO A 16 -5.84 34.63 1.14
CA PRO A 16 -6.38 33.46 0.44
C PRO A 16 -7.60 32.89 1.19
N THR A 17 -8.63 32.51 0.43
CA THR A 17 -9.83 31.88 0.98
C THR A 17 -9.47 30.62 1.78
N PRO A 18 -10.30 30.18 2.75
CA PRO A 18 -10.07 28.91 3.46
C PRO A 18 -9.81 27.73 2.52
N LYS A 19 -10.54 27.68 1.39
CA LYS A 19 -10.34 26.70 0.32
C LYS A 19 -8.94 26.76 -0.28
N GLN A 20 -8.51 27.96 -0.70
CA GLN A 20 -7.18 28.15 -1.28
C GLN A 20 -6.06 27.84 -0.28
N ARG A 21 -6.24 28.20 1.00
CA ARG A 21 -5.28 27.87 2.06
C ARG A 21 -5.13 26.36 2.24
N LEU A 22 -6.25 25.64 2.31
CA LEU A 22 -6.23 24.18 2.44
C LEU A 22 -5.57 23.54 1.22
N LEU A 23 -5.94 23.97 0.01
CA LEU A 23 -5.36 23.45 -1.23
C LEU A 23 -3.85 23.70 -1.29
N HIS A 24 -3.40 24.91 -0.96
CA HIS A 24 -1.98 25.24 -0.91
C HIS A 24 -1.23 24.39 0.12
N TRP A 25 -1.81 24.22 1.31
CA TRP A 25 -1.22 23.36 2.33
C TRP A 25 -1.09 21.91 1.86
N ILE A 26 -2.14 21.33 1.26
CA ILE A 26 -2.10 19.97 0.71
C ILE A 26 -1.02 19.88 -0.36
N GLN A 27 -0.99 20.80 -1.32
CA GLN A 27 -0.01 20.81 -2.40
C GLN A 27 1.43 20.91 -1.88
N SER A 28 1.66 21.63 -0.77
CA SER A 28 2.98 21.70 -0.11
C SER A 28 3.43 20.37 0.51
N ARG A 29 2.48 19.49 0.86
CA ARG A 29 2.74 18.16 1.44
C ARG A 29 2.92 17.09 0.37
N VAL A 30 2.19 17.18 -0.74
CA VAL A 30 2.25 16.23 -1.85
C VAL A 30 2.66 16.91 -3.16
N PRO A 31 3.91 17.42 -3.29
CA PRO A 31 4.35 18.15 -4.47
C PRO A 31 4.37 17.29 -5.75
N ASP A 32 4.45 15.98 -5.62
CA ASP A 32 4.49 15.03 -6.74
C ASP A 32 3.14 14.81 -7.42
N LEU A 33 2.04 15.23 -6.78
CA LEU A 33 0.68 15.11 -7.31
C LEU A 33 0.10 16.51 -7.60
N PRO A 34 -0.45 16.76 -8.79
CA PRO A 34 -1.07 18.04 -9.12
C PRO A 34 -2.49 18.10 -8.55
N ILE A 35 -2.62 18.50 -7.27
CA ILE A 35 -3.92 18.61 -6.59
C ILE A 35 -4.49 20.01 -6.81
N THR A 36 -5.56 20.08 -7.60
CA THR A 36 -6.20 21.33 -8.04
C THR A 36 -7.67 21.45 -7.58
N ASN A 37 -8.27 20.35 -7.11
CA ASN A 37 -9.66 20.33 -6.65
C ASN A 37 -9.86 19.46 -5.39
N PHE A 38 -11.08 19.48 -4.86
CA PHE A 38 -11.54 18.66 -3.73
C PHE A 38 -12.59 17.64 -4.18
N THR A 39 -12.51 17.18 -5.43
CA THR A 39 -13.42 16.18 -6.01
C THR A 39 -12.60 15.15 -6.77
N ALA A 40 -12.51 15.27 -8.10
CA ALA A 40 -11.95 14.29 -9.02
C ALA A 40 -10.50 13.87 -8.71
N ASP A 41 -9.67 14.76 -8.17
CA ASP A 41 -8.24 14.47 -7.89
C ASP A 41 -8.06 13.42 -6.79
N TRP A 42 -9.11 13.11 -6.03
CA TRP A 42 -9.11 12.17 -4.92
C TRP A 42 -9.69 10.81 -5.29
N ASN A 43 -10.31 10.71 -6.47
CA ASN A 43 -11.14 9.57 -6.85
C ASN A 43 -10.40 8.26 -7.04
N ASP A 44 -9.09 8.29 -7.29
CA ASP A 44 -8.26 7.09 -7.43
C ASP A 44 -7.72 6.55 -6.09
N GLY A 45 -8.00 7.26 -4.99
CA GLY A 45 -7.55 6.93 -3.63
C GLY A 45 -6.04 7.08 -3.40
N ARG A 46 -5.24 7.40 -4.41
CA ARG A 46 -3.78 7.58 -4.27
C ARG A 46 -3.44 8.91 -3.63
N ALA A 47 -4.20 9.97 -3.95
CA ALA A 47 -3.99 11.29 -3.35
C ALA A 47 -4.14 11.27 -1.82
N VAL A 48 -5.12 10.54 -1.28
CA VAL A 48 -5.28 10.38 0.18
C VAL A 48 -4.17 9.53 0.78
N GLY A 49 -3.72 8.47 0.10
CA GLY A 49 -2.54 7.69 0.52
C GLY A 49 -1.28 8.55 0.60
N ALA A 50 -1.02 9.35 -0.43
CA ALA A 50 0.10 10.30 -0.49
C ALA A 50 0.03 11.33 0.65
N LEU A 51 -1.17 11.86 0.94
CA LEU A 51 -1.34 12.83 2.02
C LEU A 51 -1.09 12.21 3.40
N VAL A 52 -1.60 11.00 3.65
CA VAL A 52 -1.38 10.27 4.90
C VAL A 52 0.12 10.02 5.12
N ASP A 53 0.83 9.56 4.10
CA ASP A 53 2.27 9.32 4.17
C ASP A 53 3.07 10.62 4.29
N ALA A 54 2.66 11.70 3.63
CA ALA A 54 3.30 13.00 3.78
C ALA A 54 3.15 13.59 5.20
N VAL A 55 2.04 13.30 5.88
CA VAL A 55 1.82 13.71 7.27
C VAL A 55 2.56 12.82 8.26
N ALA A 56 2.62 11.50 8.01
CA ALA A 56 3.44 10.58 8.79
C ALA A 56 4.09 9.52 7.87
N PRO A 57 5.34 9.77 7.47
CA PRO A 57 6.07 8.87 6.57
C PRO A 57 6.16 7.46 7.13
N GLY A 58 5.75 6.50 6.31
CA GLY A 58 5.76 5.08 6.65
C GLY A 58 4.39 4.50 7.00
N LEU A 59 3.32 5.30 7.03
CA LEU A 59 1.95 4.76 7.09
C LEU A 59 1.53 4.18 5.73
N CYS A 60 1.75 4.92 4.63
CA CYS A 60 1.41 4.49 3.28
C CYS A 60 2.63 4.58 2.34
N PRO A 61 3.79 3.97 2.66
CA PRO A 61 5.07 4.25 1.97
C PRO A 61 5.08 3.84 0.48
N ASP A 62 4.15 2.99 0.07
CA ASP A 62 3.99 2.40 -1.26
C ASP A 62 2.84 3.03 -2.07
N TRP A 63 2.27 4.15 -1.62
CA TRP A 63 1.14 4.83 -2.30
C TRP A 63 1.41 5.14 -3.78
N GLN A 64 2.67 5.36 -4.15
CA GLN A 64 3.08 5.62 -5.53
C GLN A 64 2.84 4.42 -6.44
N ASP A 65 2.99 3.22 -5.89
CA ASP A 65 2.91 1.93 -6.59
C ASP A 65 1.49 1.34 -6.58
N TRP A 66 0.55 2.02 -5.91
CA TRP A 66 -0.87 1.62 -5.87
C TRP A 66 -1.53 1.73 -7.24
N ASN A 67 -2.42 0.77 -7.50
CA ASN A 67 -3.18 0.71 -8.74
C ASN A 67 -4.34 1.72 -8.71
N PRO A 68 -4.43 2.68 -9.66
CA PRO A 68 -5.52 3.66 -9.70
C PRO A 68 -6.92 3.04 -9.87
N THR A 69 -7.03 1.81 -10.40
CA THR A 69 -8.33 1.14 -10.55
C THR A 69 -8.87 0.57 -9.25
N ASP A 70 -8.00 0.38 -8.24
CA ASP A 70 -8.36 -0.18 -6.94
C ASP A 70 -8.70 0.94 -5.95
N SER A 71 -9.37 1.99 -6.44
CA SER A 71 -9.59 3.25 -5.72
C SER A 71 -10.21 3.08 -4.35
N LEU A 72 -11.25 2.25 -4.24
CA LEU A 72 -11.92 1.97 -2.98
C LEU A 72 -10.99 1.33 -1.96
N GLN A 73 -10.12 0.42 -2.39
CA GLN A 73 -9.14 -0.22 -1.52
C GLN A 73 -8.10 0.79 -1.05
N ASN A 74 -7.55 1.58 -1.98
CA ASN A 74 -6.58 2.64 -1.69
C ASN A 74 -7.13 3.64 -0.65
N ALA A 75 -8.37 4.10 -0.86
CA ALA A 75 -9.05 5.00 0.06
C ALA A 75 -9.30 4.34 1.43
N SER A 76 -9.80 3.11 1.44
CA SER A 76 -10.10 2.39 2.69
C SER A 76 -8.85 2.19 3.54
N GLU A 77 -7.73 1.83 2.93
CA GLU A 77 -6.46 1.63 3.60
C GLU A 77 -5.91 2.95 4.18
N ALA A 78 -5.82 3.99 3.36
CA ALA A 78 -5.31 5.29 3.79
C ALA A 78 -6.18 5.92 4.89
N MET A 79 -7.50 5.93 4.72
CA MET A 79 -8.44 6.53 5.67
C MET A 79 -8.47 5.76 7.00
N GLY A 80 -8.35 4.43 6.96
CA GLY A 80 -8.22 3.60 8.17
C GLY A 80 -6.97 3.95 8.97
N LEU A 81 -5.82 4.03 8.30
CA LEU A 81 -4.55 4.40 8.95
C LEU A 81 -4.58 5.83 9.52
N ALA A 82 -5.24 6.77 8.83
CA ALA A 82 -5.40 8.13 9.30
C ALA A 82 -6.26 8.21 10.59
N ASP A 83 -7.32 7.42 10.68
CA ASP A 83 -8.17 7.36 11.88
C ASP A 83 -7.43 6.69 13.05
N ASP A 84 -6.83 5.54 12.77
CA ASP A 84 -6.11 4.73 13.76
C ASP A 84 -4.89 5.45 14.32
N TRP A 85 -4.12 6.17 13.49
CA TRP A 85 -2.79 6.67 13.87
C TRP A 85 -2.60 8.17 13.80
N LEU A 86 -3.43 8.91 13.06
CA LEU A 86 -3.33 10.37 12.91
C LEU A 86 -4.44 11.15 13.62
N ASN A 87 -5.40 10.45 14.22
CA ASN A 87 -6.58 11.03 14.86
C ASN A 87 -7.44 11.86 13.88
N VAL A 88 -7.47 11.43 12.61
CA VAL A 88 -8.30 12.02 11.55
C VAL A 88 -9.56 11.16 11.41
N ARG A 89 -10.70 11.67 11.88
CA ARG A 89 -11.94 10.89 11.85
C ARG A 89 -12.45 10.74 10.43
N GLN A 90 -12.99 9.56 10.11
CA GLN A 90 -13.68 9.29 8.85
C GLN A 90 -15.07 9.94 8.83
N LEU A 91 -15.11 11.24 8.54
CA LEU A 91 -16.36 12.01 8.40
C LEU A 91 -17.13 11.66 7.12
N ILE A 92 -16.43 11.10 6.15
CA ILE A 92 -16.95 10.54 4.90
C ILE A 92 -16.47 9.09 4.82
N ARG A 93 -17.19 8.27 4.08
CA ARG A 93 -16.81 6.88 3.83
C ARG A 93 -15.81 6.78 2.67
N PRO A 94 -14.98 5.72 2.61
CA PRO A 94 -14.12 5.47 1.46
C PRO A 94 -14.86 5.44 0.13
N GLU A 95 -16.06 4.85 0.07
CA GLU A 95 -16.90 4.80 -1.12
C GLU A 95 -17.37 6.19 -1.58
N GLU A 96 -17.56 7.11 -0.63
CA GLU A 96 -17.95 8.49 -0.90
C GLU A 96 -16.75 9.29 -1.42
N LEU A 97 -15.56 9.11 -0.81
CA LEU A 97 -14.32 9.77 -1.23
C LEU A 97 -13.97 9.47 -2.69
N VAL A 98 -14.16 8.22 -3.13
CA VAL A 98 -13.83 7.78 -4.50
C VAL A 98 -14.97 8.01 -5.49
N SER A 99 -16.10 8.54 -5.05
CA SER A 99 -17.28 8.77 -5.88
C SER A 99 -17.06 9.93 -6.85
N PRO A 100 -17.40 9.79 -8.15
CA PRO A 100 -17.33 10.91 -9.10
C PRO A 100 -18.26 12.07 -8.73
N ASN A 101 -19.26 11.81 -7.88
CA ASN A 101 -20.22 12.80 -7.40
C ASN A 101 -19.87 13.33 -6.00
N MET A 102 -18.62 13.19 -5.57
CA MET A 102 -18.19 13.67 -4.27
C MET A 102 -18.41 15.19 -4.14
N ASP A 103 -19.01 15.61 -3.03
CA ASP A 103 -19.26 17.01 -2.74
C ASP A 103 -18.00 17.69 -2.19
N GLU A 104 -17.66 18.85 -2.76
CA GLU A 104 -16.46 19.60 -2.42
C GLU A 104 -16.45 20.06 -0.95
N GLN A 105 -17.60 20.48 -0.39
CA GLN A 105 -17.64 20.96 0.99
C GLN A 105 -17.39 19.81 1.98
N SER A 106 -17.95 18.64 1.68
CA SER A 106 -17.77 17.41 2.46
C SER A 106 -16.31 16.95 2.41
N MET A 107 -15.68 16.99 1.23
CA MET A 107 -14.26 16.67 1.06
C MET A 107 -13.36 17.65 1.81
N MET A 108 -13.61 18.96 1.68
CA MET A 108 -12.89 19.99 2.42
C MET A 108 -13.03 19.80 3.94
N THR A 109 -14.23 19.45 4.41
CA THR A 109 -14.48 19.20 5.84
C THR A 109 -13.63 18.03 6.34
N TYR A 110 -13.59 16.92 5.60
CA TYR A 110 -12.75 15.77 5.93
C TYR A 110 -11.25 16.14 5.94
N LEU A 111 -10.75 16.75 4.86
CA LEU A 111 -9.33 17.07 4.69
C LEU A 111 -8.82 18.17 5.62
N SER A 112 -9.69 19.06 6.09
CA SER A 112 -9.32 20.15 7.02
C SER A 112 -8.82 19.66 8.39
N GLN A 113 -8.96 18.36 8.69
CA GLN A 113 -8.42 17.74 9.89
C GLN A 113 -6.89 17.51 9.81
N TYR A 114 -6.36 17.22 8.62
CA TYR A 114 -4.96 16.80 8.43
C TYR A 114 -3.90 17.80 8.90
N PRO A 115 -4.05 19.12 8.74
CA PRO A 115 -3.01 20.03 9.16
C PRO A 115 -2.84 20.10 10.70
N ASN A 116 -3.82 19.61 11.47
CA ASN A 116 -3.75 19.45 12.93
C ASN A 116 -3.56 17.98 13.36
N ALA A 117 -3.35 17.07 12.41
CA ALA A 117 -3.19 15.64 12.70
C ALA A 117 -1.99 15.39 13.61
N LYS A 118 -2.14 14.41 14.50
CA LYS A 118 -1.09 14.04 15.46
C LYS A 118 -0.86 12.55 15.41
N LEU A 119 0.39 12.18 15.15
CA LEU A 119 0.82 10.79 15.15
C LEU A 119 0.72 10.21 16.57
N LYS A 120 -0.02 9.12 16.71
CA LYS A 120 -0.11 8.35 17.96
C LYS A 120 1.17 7.55 18.18
N GLN A 121 1.58 7.40 19.44
CA GLN A 121 2.75 6.61 19.81
C GLN A 121 2.52 5.13 19.46
N GLY A 122 3.56 4.47 18.92
CA GLY A 122 3.49 3.05 18.54
C GLY A 122 2.88 2.79 17.17
N ALA A 123 2.69 3.82 16.35
CA ALA A 123 2.24 3.67 14.98
C ALA A 123 3.14 2.69 14.19
N PRO A 124 2.57 1.80 13.37
CA PRO A 124 3.29 0.80 12.62
C PRO A 124 3.94 1.42 11.37
N LEU A 125 4.89 2.33 11.58
CA LEU A 125 5.61 2.99 10.49
C LEU A 125 6.57 2.02 9.84
N ARG A 126 6.54 1.96 8.51
CA ARG A 126 7.38 1.06 7.72
C ARG A 126 8.22 1.84 6.70
N PRO A 127 9.50 1.48 6.51
CA PRO A 127 10.26 2.01 5.39
C PRO A 127 9.65 1.56 4.07
N ARG A 128 9.75 2.39 3.03
CA ARG A 128 9.43 1.97 1.66
C ARG A 128 10.36 0.84 1.25
N THR A 129 9.79 -0.35 1.03
CA THR A 129 10.53 -1.49 0.48
C THR A 129 10.56 -1.36 -1.03
N ASN A 130 11.75 -1.42 -1.62
CA ASN A 130 11.89 -1.39 -3.08
C ASN A 130 11.17 -2.63 -3.66
N PRO A 131 10.15 -2.47 -4.53
CA PRO A 131 9.47 -3.60 -5.17
C PRO A 131 10.42 -4.45 -6.03
N ASN A 132 11.55 -3.88 -6.45
CA ASN A 132 12.63 -4.57 -7.16
C ASN A 132 13.73 -5.14 -6.24
N SER A 133 13.50 -5.24 -4.93
CA SER A 133 14.40 -5.97 -4.04
C SER A 133 14.26 -7.48 -4.30
N LYS A 134 14.76 -7.93 -5.46
CA LYS A 134 15.03 -9.33 -5.76
C LYS A 134 15.91 -9.86 -4.64
N ARG A 135 15.33 -10.69 -3.78
CA ARG A 135 16.12 -11.49 -2.85
C ARG A 135 16.27 -12.83 -3.50
N ASP A 136 17.46 -13.11 -4.02
CA ASP A 136 17.78 -14.46 -4.46
C ASP A 136 17.81 -15.37 -3.23
N GLN A 137 17.42 -16.64 -3.42
CA GLN A 137 17.61 -17.67 -2.41
C GLN A 137 19.10 -17.71 -2.03
N GLN A 138 19.41 -17.63 -0.73
CA GLN A 138 20.78 -17.75 -0.26
C GLN A 138 21.30 -19.18 -0.55
N PRO A 139 22.56 -19.35 -0.99
CA PRO A 139 23.11 -20.66 -1.32
C PRO A 139 22.98 -21.64 -0.15
N GLY A 140 22.37 -22.81 -0.40
CA GLY A 140 22.22 -23.87 0.60
C GLY A 140 21.05 -23.71 1.58
N LYS A 141 20.22 -22.66 1.46
CA LYS A 141 18.95 -22.56 2.19
C LYS A 141 17.84 -23.30 1.47
N SER A 142 16.88 -23.85 2.21
CA SER A 142 15.76 -24.56 1.59
C SER A 142 14.77 -23.58 0.94
N ILE A 143 14.06 -24.02 -0.10
CA ILE A 143 12.99 -23.22 -0.71
C ILE A 143 11.87 -22.88 0.27
N VAL A 144 11.64 -23.71 1.29
CA VAL A 144 10.64 -23.45 2.34
C VAL A 144 11.07 -22.28 3.22
N GLU A 145 12.34 -22.20 3.59
CA GLU A 145 12.89 -21.03 4.31
C GLU A 145 12.82 -19.77 3.44
N TYR A 146 13.15 -19.88 2.14
CA TYR A 146 13.04 -18.76 1.21
C TYR A 146 11.59 -18.26 1.07
N VAL A 147 10.62 -19.16 0.89
CA VAL A 147 9.19 -18.83 0.84
C VAL A 147 8.70 -18.27 2.17
N ALA A 148 9.20 -18.76 3.32
CA ALA A 148 8.85 -18.21 4.63
C ALA A 148 9.36 -16.78 4.78
N VAL A 149 10.58 -16.48 4.35
CA VAL A 149 11.14 -15.12 4.33
C VAL A 149 10.35 -14.21 3.40
N LEU A 150 10.01 -14.68 2.19
CA LEU A 150 9.19 -13.91 1.26
C LEU A 150 7.79 -13.62 1.83
N ARG A 151 7.17 -14.59 2.50
CA ARG A 151 5.87 -14.40 3.19
C ARG A 151 5.97 -13.44 4.37
N GLU A 152 7.03 -13.52 5.16
CA GLU A 152 7.28 -12.61 6.28
C GLU A 152 7.49 -11.18 5.79
N MET A 153 8.16 -10.99 4.66
CA MET A 153 8.31 -9.67 4.03
C MET A 153 7.02 -9.17 3.40
N ALA A 154 6.20 -10.05 2.85
CA ALA A 154 4.88 -9.72 2.32
C ALA A 154 3.84 -9.46 3.43
N ASN A 155 4.13 -9.83 4.69
CA ASN A 155 3.23 -9.67 5.84
C ASN A 155 3.00 -8.21 6.24
N CYS A 156 3.75 -7.27 5.66
CA CYS A 156 3.50 -5.84 5.81
C CYS A 156 2.61 -5.27 4.70
N CYS A 157 2.34 -6.02 3.63
CA CYS A 157 1.57 -5.53 2.49
C CYS A 157 0.22 -6.26 2.45
N ASN A 158 -0.88 -5.54 2.69
CA ASN A 158 -2.24 -6.05 2.49
C ASN A 158 -2.58 -6.17 0.98
N PHE A 159 -1.75 -6.85 0.20
CA PHE A 159 -1.92 -7.04 -1.24
C PHE A 159 -3.05 -8.04 -1.60
N GLY A 160 -4.13 -8.18 -0.83
CA GLY A 160 -5.31 -8.99 -1.20
C GLY A 160 -5.03 -10.22 -2.10
N THR A 161 -5.62 -10.24 -3.30
CA THR A 161 -5.41 -11.29 -4.33
C THR A 161 -4.11 -11.16 -5.14
N PHE A 162 -3.40 -10.03 -5.01
CA PHE A 162 -2.12 -9.74 -5.67
C PHE A 162 -0.88 -10.28 -4.94
N THR A 163 -0.98 -10.56 -3.63
CA THR A 163 0.13 -11.13 -2.84
C THR A 163 0.63 -12.44 -3.45
N ASN A 164 -0.28 -13.27 -3.96
CA ASN A 164 0.07 -14.53 -4.61
C ASN A 164 0.79 -14.35 -5.95
N ARG A 165 0.51 -13.28 -6.70
CA ARG A 165 1.14 -13.03 -8.00
C ARG A 165 2.55 -12.50 -7.82
N MET A 166 2.74 -11.50 -6.96
CA MET A 166 4.06 -10.93 -6.66
C MET A 166 4.97 -11.93 -5.94
N LEU A 167 4.43 -12.72 -5.01
CA LEU A 167 5.18 -13.82 -4.38
C LEU A 167 5.54 -14.92 -5.38
N ARG A 168 4.65 -15.26 -6.33
CA ARG A 168 4.95 -16.23 -7.39
C ARG A 168 6.05 -15.70 -8.30
N ASP A 169 5.96 -14.46 -8.77
CA ASP A 169 6.94 -13.88 -9.69
C ASP A 169 8.31 -13.72 -9.01
N SER A 170 8.34 -13.34 -7.73
CA SER A 170 9.57 -13.27 -6.91
C SER A 170 10.15 -14.65 -6.60
N LEU A 171 9.31 -15.66 -6.35
CA LEU A 171 9.73 -17.04 -6.12
C LEU A 171 10.27 -17.66 -7.41
N VAL A 172 9.58 -17.49 -8.53
CA VAL A 172 10.00 -18.01 -9.84
C VAL A 172 11.31 -17.36 -10.28
N GLN A 173 11.52 -16.07 -10.01
CA GLN A 173 12.78 -15.40 -10.40
C GLN A 173 13.95 -15.68 -9.46
N GLY A 174 13.71 -15.94 -8.17
CA GLY A 174 14.78 -16.07 -7.16
C GLY A 174 15.09 -17.50 -6.68
N VAL A 175 14.42 -18.53 -7.22
CA VAL A 175 14.71 -19.94 -6.89
C VAL A 175 15.99 -20.41 -7.58
N GLU A 176 16.88 -21.02 -6.81
CA GLU A 176 18.18 -21.53 -7.28
C GLU A 176 18.03 -22.77 -8.19
N ASP A 177 17.00 -23.60 -7.96
CA ASP A 177 16.73 -24.81 -8.71
C ASP A 177 15.90 -24.56 -9.99
N GLY A 178 16.57 -24.64 -11.15
CA GLY A 178 15.96 -24.44 -12.47
C GLY A 178 14.92 -25.49 -12.88
N THR A 179 14.80 -26.62 -12.17
CA THR A 179 13.76 -27.64 -12.38
C THR A 179 12.47 -27.22 -11.66
N VAL A 180 12.60 -26.74 -10.42
CA VAL A 180 11.50 -26.17 -9.63
C VAL A 180 10.96 -24.90 -10.31
N GLN A 181 11.85 -24.05 -10.83
CA GLN A 181 11.48 -22.85 -11.60
C GLN A 181 10.59 -23.19 -12.81
N ARG A 182 10.99 -24.19 -13.62
CA ARG A 182 10.22 -24.64 -14.80
C ARG A 182 8.89 -25.28 -14.42
N GLU A 183 8.85 -26.06 -13.33
CA GLU A 183 7.61 -26.69 -12.88
C GLU A 183 6.60 -25.65 -12.38
N MET A 184 7.06 -24.59 -11.69
CA MET A 184 6.19 -23.48 -11.26
C MET A 184 5.68 -22.63 -12.42
N LEU A 185 6.51 -22.40 -13.44
CA LEU A 185 6.10 -21.73 -14.69
C LEU A 185 5.07 -22.54 -15.51
N SER A 186 5.09 -23.87 -15.39
CA SER A 186 4.17 -24.76 -16.13
C SER A 186 2.78 -24.93 -15.50
N LYS A 187 2.54 -24.45 -14.27
CA LYS A 187 1.25 -24.59 -13.57
C LYS A 187 0.41 -23.33 -13.75
N ASN A 188 -0.60 -23.41 -14.63
CA ASN A 188 -1.51 -22.32 -14.97
C ASN A 188 -2.15 -21.64 -13.73
N GLU A 189 -2.32 -20.32 -13.83
CA GLU A 189 -2.74 -19.38 -12.78
C GLU A 189 -4.03 -19.78 -12.03
N HIS A 190 -4.87 -20.60 -12.64
CA HIS A 190 -6.17 -21.03 -12.13
C HIS A 190 -6.11 -22.08 -10.99
N CYS A 191 -4.93 -22.69 -10.74
CA CYS A 191 -4.81 -23.73 -9.71
C CYS A 191 -4.54 -23.18 -8.29
N LEU A 192 -4.25 -21.87 -8.17
CA LEU A 192 -3.97 -21.22 -6.88
C LEU A 192 -5.21 -20.56 -6.26
N THR A 193 -6.24 -20.26 -7.05
CA THR A 193 -7.48 -19.61 -6.58
C THR A 193 -8.56 -20.59 -6.14
N LYS A 194 -8.50 -21.86 -6.56
CA LYS A 194 -9.43 -22.91 -6.10
C LYS A 194 -8.87 -23.70 -4.93
N ALA A 195 -8.65 -23.03 -3.81
CA ALA A 195 -8.58 -23.67 -2.51
C ALA A 195 -8.81 -22.64 -1.40
N GLY A 196 -10.08 -22.41 -1.06
CA GLY A 196 -10.39 -22.13 0.34
C GLY A 196 -9.89 -23.32 1.14
N GLY A 197 -8.74 -23.17 1.79
CA GLY A 197 -8.00 -24.26 2.39
C GLY A 197 -6.56 -24.31 1.90
N VAL A 198 -5.71 -23.49 2.50
CA VAL A 198 -4.25 -23.64 2.49
C VAL A 198 -3.92 -25.09 2.83
N ARG A 199 -3.52 -25.93 1.85
CA ARG A 199 -2.63 -27.10 2.04
C ARG A 199 -2.28 -27.96 0.81
N VAL A 200 -2.93 -27.87 -0.36
CA VAL A 200 -2.80 -28.98 -1.34
C VAL A 200 -1.75 -28.78 -2.45
N GLY A 201 -1.27 -27.57 -2.73
CA GLY A 201 -0.32 -27.33 -3.83
C GLY A 201 1.15 -27.64 -3.53
N LEU A 202 1.65 -27.20 -2.36
CA LEU A 202 3.09 -27.28 -2.04
C LEU A 202 3.55 -28.70 -1.68
N HIS A 203 2.67 -29.55 -1.14
CA HIS A 203 3.05 -30.88 -0.68
C HIS A 203 3.52 -31.81 -1.81
N ARG A 204 3.03 -31.60 -3.03
CA ARG A 204 3.37 -32.42 -4.20
C ARG A 204 4.70 -32.02 -4.86
N ILE A 205 5.12 -30.77 -4.69
CA ILE A 205 6.45 -30.30 -5.14
C ILE A 205 7.53 -30.69 -4.12
N MET A 206 7.22 -30.62 -2.82
CA MET A 206 8.17 -31.00 -1.75
C MET A 206 8.49 -32.50 -1.70
N THR A 207 7.63 -33.36 -2.24
CA THR A 207 7.86 -34.81 -2.27
C THR A 207 8.80 -35.26 -3.39
N HIS A 208 8.95 -34.47 -4.47
CA HIS A 208 9.92 -34.77 -5.54
C HIS A 208 11.35 -34.35 -5.20
N SER A 209 11.53 -33.30 -4.39
CA SER A 209 12.87 -32.84 -3.96
C SER A 209 13.52 -33.70 -2.86
N GLY A 210 12.77 -34.61 -2.23
CA GLY A 210 13.22 -35.42 -1.09
C GLY A 210 13.72 -36.84 -1.42
N LYS A 211 13.77 -37.24 -2.69
CA LYS A 211 14.27 -38.57 -3.10
C LYS A 211 15.38 -38.44 -4.15
N ALA A 212 16.52 -37.94 -3.73
CA ALA A 212 17.75 -38.07 -4.51
C ALA A 212 18.98 -38.13 -3.59
N HIS A 213 18.94 -38.96 -2.53
CA HIS A 213 20.15 -39.46 -1.84
C HIS A 213 19.81 -40.74 -1.09
N ALA A 214 19.73 -41.84 -1.85
CA ALA A 214 19.96 -43.19 -1.37
C ALA A 214 20.51 -43.95 -2.58
N VAL A 215 21.83 -43.93 -2.73
CA VAL A 215 22.56 -44.82 -3.62
C VAL A 215 22.83 -46.08 -2.80
N GLU A 216 22.25 -47.20 -3.24
CA GLU A 216 22.74 -48.54 -2.94
C GLU A 216 24.11 -48.70 -3.62
N ASP A 217 25.17 -48.85 -2.82
CA ASP A 217 26.11 -49.99 -2.79
C ASP A 217 27.30 -49.68 -1.87
#